data_AF-A0A7W1LTM4-F1
#
_entry.id   AF-A0A7W1LTM4-F1
#
_cell.length_a   1.000
_cell.length_b   1.000
_cell.length_c   1.000
_cell.angle_alpha   90.00
_cell.angle_beta   90.00
_cell.angle_gamma   90.00
#
_symmetry.space_group_name_H-M   'P 1'
#
loop_
_entity.id
_entity.type
_entity.pdbx_description
1 polymer ?
#
loop_
_entity_poly.entity_id
_entity_poly.type
_entity_poly.pdbx_seq_one_letter_code
_entity_poly.pdbx_strand_id
1 'polypeptide(L)'
;PDRRPARIVGLSVGYRIPEQIMDLANRVMHVATPGLRAPRAVRLGDTPPMIIEASNRSAVFATAAEQVQLTASEVKGNIAVVVADVDVDEMSTALSAAGVAHGHAARNGLDDAVTVVPVSIAKGLELDGVVVVEPADIVASQATGLRALYVALTRSTQRLTVVHAASLPDALQPQPSAA
;
A
#
# COMPACT_ATOMS: atom_id res chain seq x y z
N PRO A 1 -4.17 -46.08 -13.72
CA PRO A 1 -3.08 -45.19 -13.26
C PRO A 1 -3.45 -44.56 -11.91
N ASP A 2 -2.80 -45.01 -10.85
CA ASP A 2 -3.05 -44.54 -9.49
C ASP A 2 -2.41 -43.16 -9.30
N ARG A 3 -3.23 -42.12 -9.08
CA ARG A 3 -2.75 -40.75 -8.94
C ARG A 3 -2.22 -40.55 -7.52
N ARG A 4 -0.90 -40.44 -7.36
CA ARG A 4 -0.30 -40.02 -6.09
C ARG A 4 -0.94 -38.70 -5.62
N PRO A 5 -1.25 -38.55 -4.32
CA PRO A 5 -1.85 -37.34 -3.79
C PRO A 5 -0.90 -36.15 -3.96
N ALA A 6 -1.47 -34.99 -4.29
CA ALA A 6 -0.70 -33.77 -4.46
C ALA A 6 -0.06 -33.33 -3.12
N ARG A 7 1.22 -32.95 -3.16
CA ARG A 7 1.94 -32.37 -2.03
C ARG A 7 2.03 -30.86 -2.22
N ILE A 8 1.45 -30.09 -1.30
CA ILE A 8 1.55 -28.63 -1.28
C ILE A 8 2.75 -28.26 -0.41
N VAL A 9 3.65 -27.43 -0.94
CA VAL A 9 4.79 -26.86 -0.20
C VAL A 9 4.67 -25.34 -0.25
N GLY A 10 4.50 -24.72 0.92
CA GLY A 10 4.45 -23.26 1.04
C GLY A 10 5.85 -22.66 1.06
N LEU A 11 6.03 -21.52 0.37
CA LEU A 11 7.21 -20.69 0.50
C LEU A 11 6.96 -19.62 1.57
N SER A 12 7.89 -19.47 2.52
CA SER A 12 7.72 -18.60 3.68
C SER A 12 8.72 -17.46 3.77
N VAL A 13 9.56 -17.27 2.75
CA VAL A 13 10.64 -16.26 2.74
C VAL A 13 10.42 -15.29 1.59
N GLY A 14 10.36 -13.99 1.91
CA GLY A 14 10.24 -12.89 0.95
C GLY A 14 11.53 -12.09 0.84
N TYR A 15 11.97 -11.80 -0.38
CA TYR A 15 13.21 -11.06 -0.65
C TYR A 15 12.98 -9.64 -1.19
N ARG A 16 11.77 -9.36 -1.71
CA ARG A 16 11.46 -8.08 -2.40
C ARG A 16 11.01 -6.99 -1.43
N ILE A 17 10.12 -7.33 -0.51
CA ILE A 17 9.54 -6.37 0.44
C ILE A 17 10.45 -6.25 1.68
N PRO A 18 10.85 -5.03 2.09
CA PRO A 18 11.57 -4.81 3.33
C PRO A 18 10.86 -5.35 4.57
N GLU A 19 11.63 -5.80 5.56
CA GLU A 19 11.13 -6.30 6.84
C GLU A 19 10.19 -5.31 7.53
N GLN A 20 10.57 -4.04 7.60
CA GLN A 20 9.76 -3.01 8.27
C GLN A 20 8.38 -2.81 7.61
N ILE A 21 8.32 -2.92 6.27
CA ILE A 21 7.05 -2.85 5.51
C ILE A 21 6.23 -4.12 5.72
N MET A 22 6.90 -5.28 5.69
CA MET A 22 6.25 -6.57 5.88
C MET A 22 5.66 -6.69 7.29
N ASP A 23 6.32 -6.17 8.32
CA ASP A 23 5.80 -6.17 9.70
C ASP A 23 4.50 -5.37 9.83
N LEU A 24 4.44 -4.19 9.21
CA LEU A 24 3.21 -3.39 9.11
C LEU A 24 2.10 -4.17 8.39
N ALA A 25 2.40 -4.74 7.22
CA ALA A 25 1.42 -5.50 6.44
C ALA A 25 0.96 -6.77 7.16
N ASN A 26 1.85 -7.45 7.87
CA ASN A 26 1.54 -8.66 8.62
C ASN A 26 0.48 -8.40 9.69
N ARG A 27 0.47 -7.22 10.33
CA ARG A 27 -0.61 -6.87 11.27
C ARG A 27 -1.99 -6.94 10.61
N VAL A 28 -2.11 -6.39 9.40
CA VAL A 28 -3.35 -6.46 8.60
C VAL A 28 -3.66 -7.90 8.19
N MET A 29 -2.64 -8.67 7.77
CA MET A 29 -2.81 -10.06 7.34
C MET A 29 -3.36 -10.95 8.46
N HIS A 30 -2.87 -10.82 9.70
CA HIS A 30 -3.31 -11.64 10.83
C HIS A 30 -4.81 -11.46 11.12
N VAL A 31 -5.33 -10.24 10.95
CA VAL A 31 -6.76 -9.95 11.08
C VAL A 31 -7.53 -10.45 9.84
N ALA A 32 -6.99 -10.21 8.64
CA ALA A 32 -7.65 -10.57 7.38
C ALA A 32 -7.78 -12.09 7.17
N THR A 33 -6.80 -12.87 7.62
CA THR A 33 -6.78 -14.34 7.48
C THR A 33 -6.12 -14.98 8.71
N PRO A 34 -6.86 -15.16 9.81
CA PRO A 34 -6.35 -15.82 11.00
C PRO A 34 -5.82 -17.23 10.70
N GLY A 35 -4.66 -17.58 11.25
CA GLY A 35 -4.04 -18.89 11.07
C GLY A 35 -3.18 -19.04 9.80
N LEU A 36 -3.15 -18.04 8.91
CA LEU A 36 -2.19 -18.02 7.81
C LEU A 36 -0.79 -17.70 8.34
N ARG A 37 0.19 -18.53 7.97
CA ARG A 37 1.59 -18.26 8.31
C ARG A 37 2.09 -17.05 7.52
N ALA A 38 2.45 -15.99 8.23
CA ALA A 38 3.04 -14.79 7.64
C ALA A 38 4.36 -15.11 6.91
N PRO A 39 4.62 -14.50 5.75
CA PRO A 39 5.93 -14.56 5.13
C PRO A 39 6.95 -13.80 5.99
N ARG A 40 8.16 -14.34 6.09
CA ARG A 40 9.29 -13.68 6.74
C ARG A 40 10.10 -12.93 5.69
N ALA A 41 10.23 -11.62 5.84
CA ALA A 41 11.17 -10.86 5.02
C ALA A 41 12.61 -11.15 5.50
N VAL A 42 13.57 -11.14 4.58
CA VAL A 42 15.01 -11.29 4.91
C VAL A 42 15.83 -10.10 4.49
N ARG A 43 15.18 -9.03 4.04
CA ARG A 43 15.82 -7.81 3.58
C ARG A 43 15.41 -6.66 4.48
N LEU A 44 16.40 -5.96 5.03
CA LEU A 44 16.19 -4.68 5.72
C LEU A 44 16.08 -3.57 4.67
N GLY A 45 15.08 -2.70 4.84
CA GLY A 45 14.95 -1.47 4.06
C GLY A 45 15.68 -0.32 4.74
N ASP A 46 15.92 0.76 3.98
CA ASP A 46 16.65 1.92 4.46
C ASP A 46 15.82 2.79 5.42
N THR A 47 14.49 2.77 5.28
CA THR A 47 13.56 3.56 6.10
C THR A 47 12.34 2.72 6.53
N PRO A 48 11.79 2.98 7.72
CA PRO A 48 10.51 2.39 8.13
C PRO A 48 9.34 3.00 7.34
N PRO A 49 8.18 2.31 7.28
CA PRO A 49 6.97 2.89 6.72
C PRO A 49 6.50 4.08 7.56
N MET A 50 5.99 5.10 6.88
CA MET A 50 5.44 6.31 7.51
C MET A 50 3.92 6.25 7.56
N ILE A 51 3.33 6.78 8.62
CA ILE A 51 1.88 7.00 8.75
C ILE A 51 1.68 8.49 9.01
N ILE A 52 0.97 9.16 8.11
CA ILE A 52 0.76 10.60 8.09
C ILE A 52 -0.74 10.88 8.25
N GLU A 53 -1.09 11.60 9.31
CA GLU A 53 -2.45 12.05 9.55
C GLU A 53 -2.67 13.40 8.87
N ALA A 54 -3.67 13.49 8.01
CA ALA A 54 -4.14 14.73 7.43
C ALA A 54 -5.08 15.44 8.39
N SER A 55 -5.08 16.78 8.35
CA SER A 55 -5.83 17.61 9.32
C SER A 55 -7.35 17.37 9.32
N ASN A 56 -7.91 16.93 8.19
CA ASN A 56 -9.32 16.56 8.02
C ASN A 56 -9.51 15.85 6.68
N ARG A 57 -10.72 15.29 6.44
CA ARG A 57 -11.03 14.57 5.20
C ARG A 57 -10.82 15.40 3.92
N SER A 58 -11.19 16.68 3.92
CA SER A 58 -10.99 17.53 2.73
C SER A 58 -9.52 17.82 2.43
N ALA A 59 -8.62 17.62 3.39
CA ALA A 59 -7.19 17.83 3.21
C ALA A 59 -6.43 16.56 2.79
N VAL A 60 -7.05 15.38 2.85
CA VAL A 60 -6.30 14.10 2.74
C VAL A 60 -5.61 13.93 1.39
N PHE A 61 -6.27 14.26 0.29
CA PHE A 61 -5.68 14.15 -1.04
C PHE A 61 -4.58 15.18 -1.30
N ALA A 62 -4.70 16.39 -0.73
CA ALA A 62 -3.64 17.38 -0.78
C ALA A 62 -2.40 16.91 0.01
N THR A 63 -2.59 16.42 1.24
CA THR A 63 -1.52 15.83 2.04
C THR A 63 -0.88 14.62 1.33
N ALA A 64 -1.69 13.78 0.68
CA ALA A 64 -1.18 12.66 -0.11
C ALA A 64 -0.31 13.13 -1.27
N ALA A 65 -0.71 14.18 -1.98
CA ALA A 65 0.08 14.76 -3.07
C ALA A 65 1.44 15.31 -2.58
N GLU A 66 1.48 15.95 -1.41
CA GLU A 66 2.73 16.37 -0.76
C GLU A 66 3.64 15.18 -0.44
N GLN A 67 3.07 14.10 0.10
CA GLN A 67 3.83 12.87 0.40
C GLN A 67 4.34 12.18 -0.87
N VAL A 68 3.61 12.26 -1.97
CA VAL A 68 4.06 11.76 -3.28
C VAL A 68 5.26 12.55 -3.79
N GLN A 69 5.25 13.89 -3.68
CA GLN A 69 6.41 14.72 -4.04
C GLN A 69 7.64 14.38 -3.19
N LEU A 70 7.46 14.24 -1.88
CA LEU A 70 8.54 13.83 -0.98
C LEU A 70 9.10 12.47 -1.40
N THR A 71 8.23 11.47 -1.61
CA THR A 71 8.63 10.13 -2.05
C THR A 71 9.38 10.17 -3.38
N ALA A 72 8.93 10.98 -4.34
CA ALA A 72 9.59 11.16 -5.64
C ALA A 72 10.99 11.80 -5.53
N SER A 73 11.26 12.55 -4.46
CA SER A 73 12.59 13.09 -4.19
C SER A 73 13.54 12.08 -3.52
N GLU A 74 12.99 11.08 -2.83
CA GLU A 74 13.73 10.07 -2.06
C GLU A 74 14.00 8.79 -2.88
N VAL A 75 13.09 8.44 -3.80
CA VAL A 75 13.11 7.16 -4.52
C VAL A 75 13.39 7.39 -6.00
N LYS A 76 14.40 6.70 -6.53
CA LYS A 76 14.67 6.64 -7.97
C LYS A 76 13.90 5.44 -8.55
N GLY A 77 12.64 5.65 -8.90
CA GLY A 77 11.80 4.56 -9.40
C GLY A 77 10.33 4.91 -9.54
N ASN A 78 9.50 3.89 -9.75
CA ASN A 78 8.07 4.06 -9.97
C ASN A 78 7.31 4.16 -8.64
N ILE A 79 6.36 5.08 -8.58
CA ILE A 79 5.53 5.35 -7.41
C ILE A 79 4.08 5.06 -7.74
N ALA A 80 3.43 4.22 -6.94
CA ALA A 80 1.98 4.07 -6.96
C ALA A 80 1.32 4.88 -5.84
N VAL A 81 0.26 5.59 -6.20
CA VAL A 81 -0.69 6.18 -5.25
C VAL A 81 -1.92 5.28 -5.22
N VAL A 82 -2.04 4.47 -4.17
CA VAL A 82 -3.12 3.48 -4.04
C VAL A 82 -4.27 4.07 -3.25
N VAL A 83 -5.44 4.12 -3.88
CA VAL A 83 -6.68 4.70 -3.36
C VAL A 83 -7.85 3.72 -3.53
N ALA A 84 -8.99 3.99 -2.89
CA ALA A 84 -10.23 3.30 -3.26
C ALA A 84 -10.61 3.64 -4.71
N ASP A 85 -11.33 2.74 -5.38
CA ASP A 85 -11.66 2.89 -6.81
C ASP A 85 -12.40 4.20 -7.13
N VAL A 86 -13.23 4.67 -6.20
CA VAL A 86 -14.03 5.89 -6.36
C VAL A 86 -13.21 7.17 -6.23
N ASP A 87 -12.03 7.11 -5.61
CA ASP A 87 -11.21 8.28 -5.28
C ASP A 87 -10.12 8.57 -6.34
N VAL A 88 -10.04 7.76 -7.39
CA VAL A 88 -8.99 7.87 -8.43
C VAL A 88 -8.99 9.26 -9.09
N ASP A 89 -10.15 9.79 -9.45
CA ASP A 89 -10.26 11.08 -10.12
C ASP A 89 -9.99 12.25 -9.15
N GLU A 90 -10.38 12.12 -7.88
CA GLU A 90 -10.11 13.13 -6.85
C GLU A 90 -8.61 13.20 -6.51
N MET A 91 -7.97 12.04 -6.33
CA MET A 91 -6.53 11.97 -6.13
C MET A 91 -5.75 12.52 -7.34
N SER A 92 -6.19 12.20 -8.56
CA SER A 92 -5.60 12.76 -9.78
C SER A 92 -5.70 14.29 -9.82
N THR A 93 -6.88 14.83 -9.48
CA THR A 93 -7.09 16.28 -9.39
C THR A 93 -6.14 16.93 -8.38
N ALA A 94 -5.95 16.32 -7.21
CA ALA A 94 -5.03 16.81 -6.19
C ALA A 94 -3.56 16.77 -6.64
N LEU A 95 -3.13 15.71 -7.32
CA LEU A 95 -1.78 15.62 -7.90
C LEU A 95 -1.55 16.69 -8.97
N SER A 96 -2.53 16.92 -9.84
CA SER A 96 -2.46 18.01 -10.84
C SER A 96 -2.37 19.38 -10.19
N ALA A 97 -3.17 19.63 -9.13
CA ALA A 97 -3.11 20.89 -8.38
C ALA A 97 -1.76 21.11 -7.70
N ALA A 98 -1.10 20.03 -7.26
CA ALA A 98 0.25 20.05 -6.71
C ALA A 98 1.36 20.11 -7.79
N GLY A 99 1.01 20.09 -9.09
CA GLY A 99 1.97 20.11 -10.19
C GLY A 99 2.73 18.79 -10.40
N VAL A 100 2.18 17.67 -9.93
CA VAL A 100 2.75 16.33 -10.12
C VAL A 100 2.21 15.72 -11.40
N ALA A 101 3.10 15.51 -12.39
CA ALA A 101 2.77 14.73 -13.58
C ALA A 101 2.53 13.26 -13.18
N HIS A 102 1.41 12.69 -13.62
CA HIS A 102 1.02 11.33 -13.23
C HIS A 102 0.13 10.66 -14.26
N GLY A 103 0.13 9.33 -14.22
CA GLY A 103 -0.75 8.46 -15.00
C GLY A 103 -1.91 7.88 -14.18
N HIS A 104 -2.79 7.17 -14.88
CA HIS A 104 -3.82 6.31 -14.29
C HIS A 104 -3.59 4.87 -14.71
N ALA A 105 -3.44 3.95 -13.76
CA ALA A 105 -3.16 2.55 -14.07
C ALA A 105 -4.22 1.88 -14.95
N ALA A 106 -5.49 2.26 -14.77
CA ALA A 106 -6.60 1.71 -15.57
C ALA A 106 -6.64 2.24 -17.02
N ARG A 107 -5.98 3.36 -17.32
CA ARG A 107 -6.03 4.00 -18.65
C ARG A 107 -4.71 3.84 -19.41
N ASN A 108 -3.59 4.05 -18.74
CA ASN A 108 -2.27 4.18 -19.35
C ASN A 108 -1.27 3.11 -18.86
N GLY A 109 -1.67 2.19 -17.98
CA GLY A 109 -0.73 1.29 -17.33
C GLY A 109 0.20 2.02 -16.35
N LEU A 110 1.44 1.55 -16.21
CA LEU A 110 2.42 2.03 -15.21
C LEU A 110 3.63 2.70 -15.88
N ASP A 111 3.40 3.35 -17.00
CA ASP A 111 4.44 3.97 -17.82
C ASP A 111 4.90 5.31 -17.24
N ASP A 112 4.09 5.91 -16.37
CA ASP A 112 4.38 7.16 -15.68
C ASP A 112 5.13 6.91 -14.36
N ALA A 113 6.11 7.78 -14.04
CA ALA A 113 6.89 7.71 -12.81
C ALA A 113 6.01 7.74 -11.54
N VAL A 114 4.90 8.48 -11.60
CA VAL A 114 3.84 8.46 -10.59
C VAL A 114 2.56 7.98 -11.26
N THR A 115 1.90 6.99 -10.67
CA THR A 115 0.65 6.45 -11.20
C THR A 115 -0.40 6.34 -10.09
N VAL A 116 -1.61 6.85 -10.34
CA VAL A 116 -2.76 6.60 -9.46
C VAL A 116 -3.32 5.22 -9.77
N VAL A 117 -3.42 4.39 -8.73
CA VAL A 117 -3.78 2.97 -8.82
C VAL A 117 -5.03 2.71 -7.97
N PRO A 118 -6.17 2.34 -8.59
CA PRO A 118 -7.30 1.81 -7.83
C PRO A 118 -6.89 0.51 -7.12
N VAL A 119 -7.27 0.36 -5.85
CA VAL A 119 -6.88 -0.82 -5.06
C VAL A 119 -7.32 -2.15 -5.68
N SER A 120 -8.41 -2.16 -6.43
CA SER A 120 -8.92 -3.35 -7.12
C SER A 120 -7.93 -3.98 -8.11
N ILE A 121 -7.03 -3.17 -8.68
CA ILE A 121 -6.01 -3.61 -9.65
C ILE A 121 -4.58 -3.54 -9.12
N ALA A 122 -4.39 -3.23 -7.83
CA ALA A 122 -3.05 -3.16 -7.24
C ALA A 122 -2.31 -4.50 -7.25
N LYS A 123 -3.04 -5.63 -7.33
CA LYS A 123 -2.47 -6.97 -7.32
C LYS A 123 -1.54 -7.20 -8.52
N GLY A 124 -0.35 -7.76 -8.25
CA GLY A 124 0.62 -8.10 -9.28
C GLY A 124 1.55 -6.95 -9.65
N LEU A 125 1.32 -5.75 -9.10
CA LEU A 125 2.21 -4.61 -9.26
C LEU A 125 3.36 -4.69 -8.26
N GLU A 126 4.52 -4.18 -8.65
CA GLU A 126 5.65 -3.95 -7.76
C GLU A 126 6.22 -2.58 -8.06
N LEU A 127 6.33 -1.77 -7.03
CA LEU A 127 6.71 -0.37 -7.12
C LEU A 127 7.81 -0.07 -6.11
N ASP A 128 8.67 0.86 -6.45
CA ASP A 128 9.72 1.33 -5.55
C ASP A 128 9.11 2.14 -4.41
N GLY A 129 8.16 3.03 -4.74
CA GLY A 129 7.39 3.79 -3.75
C GLY A 129 5.90 3.45 -3.79
N VAL A 130 5.26 3.41 -2.63
CA VAL A 130 3.79 3.34 -2.52
C VAL A 130 3.29 4.33 -1.50
N VAL A 131 2.30 5.13 -1.90
CA VAL A 131 1.50 5.97 -1.01
C VAL A 131 0.10 5.38 -0.95
N VAL A 132 -0.30 4.81 0.19
CA VAL A 132 -1.65 4.30 0.41
C VAL A 132 -2.48 5.40 1.07
N VAL A 133 -3.57 5.80 0.43
CA VAL A 133 -4.42 6.91 0.87
C VAL A 133 -5.76 6.37 1.37
N GLU A 134 -6.20 6.90 2.51
CA GLU A 134 -7.43 6.51 3.23
C GLU A 134 -7.63 4.98 3.34
N PRO A 135 -6.81 4.27 4.14
CA PRO A 135 -6.93 2.82 4.32
C PRO A 135 -8.32 2.36 4.76
N ALA A 136 -9.04 3.18 5.53
CA ALA A 136 -10.41 2.88 5.96
C ALA A 136 -11.36 2.78 4.75
N ASP A 137 -11.24 3.67 3.79
CA ASP A 137 -12.08 3.71 2.59
C ASP A 137 -11.73 2.57 1.62
N ILE A 138 -10.45 2.21 1.54
CA ILE A 138 -10.00 0.97 0.85
C ILE A 138 -10.65 -0.26 1.48
N VAL A 139 -10.67 -0.37 2.81
CA VAL A 139 -11.25 -1.52 3.49
C VAL A 139 -12.77 -1.57 3.30
N ALA A 140 -13.44 -0.42 3.36
CA ALA A 140 -14.90 -0.32 3.21
C ALA A 140 -15.38 -0.57 1.77
N SER A 141 -14.58 -0.20 0.76
CA SER A 141 -14.97 -0.32 -0.66
C SER A 141 -14.84 -1.74 -1.24
N GLN A 142 -14.10 -2.64 -0.59
CA GLN A 142 -13.80 -3.97 -1.13
C GLN A 142 -14.50 -5.09 -0.37
N ALA A 143 -15.03 -6.08 -1.09
CA ALA A 143 -15.61 -7.29 -0.50
C ALA A 143 -14.62 -8.08 0.39
N THR A 144 -13.33 -7.95 0.10
CA THR A 144 -12.24 -8.49 0.94
C THR A 144 -11.34 -7.38 1.48
N GLY A 145 -11.95 -6.30 1.99
CA GLY A 145 -11.32 -5.07 2.53
C GLY A 145 -9.90 -5.20 3.05
N LEU A 146 -9.72 -5.89 4.18
CA LEU A 146 -8.39 -6.03 4.81
C LEU A 146 -7.38 -6.80 3.93
N ARG A 147 -7.83 -7.73 3.08
CA ARG A 147 -6.94 -8.39 2.12
C ARG A 147 -6.51 -7.43 1.02
N ALA A 148 -7.40 -6.57 0.54
CA ALA A 148 -7.07 -5.54 -0.44
C ALA A 148 -6.05 -4.55 0.14
N LEU A 149 -6.24 -4.11 1.39
CA LEU A 149 -5.28 -3.28 2.10
C LEU A 149 -3.92 -3.98 2.27
N TYR A 150 -3.90 -5.25 2.68
CA TYR A 150 -2.66 -6.03 2.75
C TYR A 150 -1.93 -6.08 1.39
N VAL A 151 -2.68 -6.28 0.30
CA VAL A 151 -2.11 -6.26 -1.06
C VAL A 151 -1.49 -4.89 -1.35
N ALA A 152 -2.20 -3.79 -1.08
CA ALA A 152 -1.69 -2.43 -1.28
C ALA A 152 -0.38 -2.17 -0.54
N LEU A 153 -0.32 -2.49 0.76
CA LEU A 153 0.87 -2.28 1.61
C LEU A 153 2.08 -3.10 1.11
N THR A 154 1.84 -4.27 0.51
CA THR A 154 2.88 -5.17 0.04
C THR A 154 3.31 -4.94 -1.41
N ARG A 155 2.84 -3.87 -2.08
CA ARG A 155 3.33 -3.51 -3.43
C ARG A 155 4.62 -2.72 -3.39
N SER A 156 5.00 -2.18 -2.23
CA SER A 156 6.22 -1.39 -2.06
C SER A 156 7.45 -2.27 -1.87
N THR A 157 8.49 -1.96 -2.64
CA THR A 157 9.82 -2.56 -2.49
C THR A 157 10.81 -1.60 -1.84
N GLN A 158 10.58 -0.28 -1.73
CA GLN A 158 11.56 0.61 -1.06
C GLN A 158 10.91 1.52 -0.03
N ARG A 159 9.88 2.28 -0.43
CA ARG A 159 9.26 3.30 0.41
C ARG A 159 7.76 3.09 0.52
N LEU A 160 7.24 3.11 1.74
CA LEU A 160 5.80 3.03 2.00
C LEU A 160 5.38 4.19 2.89
N THR A 161 4.38 4.92 2.43
CA THR A 161 3.70 5.96 3.20
C THR A 161 2.21 5.67 3.23
N VAL A 162 1.58 5.79 4.40
CA VAL A 162 0.13 5.73 4.58
C VAL A 162 -0.35 7.12 4.93
N VAL A 163 -1.36 7.63 4.24
CA VAL A 163 -1.97 8.93 4.49
C VAL A 163 -3.44 8.73 4.84
N HIS A 164 -3.91 9.31 5.94
CA HIS A 164 -5.30 9.15 6.37
C HIS A 164 -5.83 10.42 7.05
N ALA A 165 -7.11 10.70 6.91
CA ALA A 165 -7.85 11.58 7.82
C ALA A 165 -8.96 10.81 8.56
N ALA A 166 -9.50 9.74 7.95
CA ALA A 166 -10.36 8.82 8.68
C ALA A 166 -9.57 8.04 9.74
N SER A 167 -10.27 7.49 10.74
CA SER A 167 -9.64 6.61 11.73
C SER A 167 -9.04 5.39 11.03
N LEU A 168 -7.77 5.10 11.33
CA LEU A 168 -7.09 3.94 10.76
C LEU A 168 -7.81 2.65 11.17
N PRO A 169 -7.84 1.63 10.27
CA PRO A 169 -8.18 0.27 10.66
C PRO A 169 -7.35 -0.16 11.87
N ASP A 170 -7.94 -0.86 12.84
CA ASP A 170 -7.29 -1.22 14.11
C ASP A 170 -5.90 -1.87 13.92
N ALA A 171 -5.74 -2.68 12.88
CA ALA A 171 -4.47 -3.34 12.55
C ALA A 171 -3.32 -2.36 12.22
N LEU A 172 -3.64 -1.14 11.78
CA LEU A 172 -2.67 -0.08 11.44
C LEU A 172 -2.49 0.95 12.56
N GLN A 173 -3.32 0.93 13.61
CA GLN A 173 -3.15 1.87 14.71
C GLN A 173 -1.78 1.71 15.39
N PRO A 174 -1.20 2.81 15.91
CA PRO A 174 0.02 2.74 16.70
C PRO A 174 -0.21 1.78 17.87
N GLN A 175 0.66 0.79 18.01
CA GLN A 175 0.64 -0.04 19.21
C GLN A 175 1.21 0.82 20.35
N PRO A 176 0.62 0.78 21.55
CA PRO A 176 1.24 1.40 22.70
C PRO A 176 2.64 0.79 22.85
N SER A 177 3.66 1.64 22.94
CA SER A 177 5.03 1.17 23.16
C SER A 177 5.03 0.30 24.41
N ALA A 178 5.45 -0.96 24.29
CA ALA A 178 5.72 -1.78 25.45
C ALA A 178 6.79 -1.04 26.28
N ALA A 179 6.41 -0.66 27.50
CA ALA A 179 7.29 -0.01 28.48
C ALA A 179 8.29 -1.02 29.07
#